data_AF-A0A1Q9D1J6-F1
#
_entry.id   AF-A0A1Q9D1J6-F1
#
_cell.length_a   1.000
_cell.length_b   1.000
_cell.length_c   1.000
_cell.angle_alpha   90.00
_cell.angle_beta   90.00
_cell.angle_gamma   90.00
#
_symmetry.space_group_name_H-M   'P 1'
#
loop_
_entity.id
_entity.type
_entity.pdbx_description
1 polymer ?
#
loop_
_entity_poly.entity_id
_entity_poly.type
_entity_poly.pdbx_seq_one_letter_code
_entity_poly.pdbx_strand_id
1 'polypeptide(L)'
;MDRRHRAALAALTALCIGCLPTFVSGGPHGLRSATSRSLRSGAARRAGSEEAGRIVILGAGLQGAALAYFLTRRGVKPVVVERDKVAAAASGKGGGFLARDWGDSITRKLHTVSFKLHEELAETLGIESYRKLPVLSAAPGPRSDRTSDMCPWLDGEVADARVMDPNGAQASGIGEFDEV
;
A
#
# COMPACT_ATOMS: atom_id res chain seq x y z
N MET A 1 23.17 14.29 0.43
CA MET A 1 21.76 13.88 0.17
C MET A 1 20.95 14.11 1.43
N ASP A 2 19.82 14.81 1.32
CA ASP A 2 19.20 15.65 2.37
C ASP A 2 18.45 14.88 3.49
N ARG A 3 18.61 15.34 4.74
CA ARG A 3 18.07 14.77 5.99
C ARG A 3 16.53 14.74 6.05
N ARG A 4 15.86 15.43 5.13
CA ARG A 4 14.38 15.47 5.02
C ARG A 4 13.77 14.19 4.42
N HIS A 5 14.53 13.42 3.65
CA HIS A 5 14.04 12.15 3.07
C HIS A 5 14.01 10.99 4.07
N ARG A 6 14.86 11.03 5.11
CA ARG A 6 14.83 10.04 6.21
C ARG A 6 13.59 10.17 7.09
N ALA A 7 12.94 11.34 7.11
CA ALA A 7 11.78 11.59 7.97
C ALA A 7 10.50 10.89 7.49
N ALA A 8 10.32 10.66 6.18
CA ALA A 8 9.13 10.00 5.65
C ALA A 8 9.12 8.48 5.91
N LEU A 9 10.29 7.84 5.85
CA LEU A 9 10.45 6.42 6.20
C LEU A 9 10.52 6.21 7.72
N ALA A 10 11.22 7.08 8.46
CA ALA A 10 11.31 6.97 9.93
C ALA A 10 9.99 7.31 10.65
N ALA A 11 9.07 8.06 10.04
CA ALA A 11 7.75 8.32 10.63
C ALA A 11 6.84 7.08 10.65
N LEU A 12 7.08 6.09 9.78
CA LEU A 12 6.40 4.79 9.85
C LEU A 12 7.03 3.85 10.88
N THR A 13 8.35 3.92 11.10
CA THR A 13 9.05 3.08 12.09
C THR A 13 8.96 3.64 13.53
N ALA A 14 8.99 4.97 13.71
CA ALA A 14 9.05 5.59 15.05
C ALA A 14 7.70 5.74 15.76
N LEU A 15 6.56 5.48 15.10
CA LEU A 15 5.25 5.51 15.77
C LEU A 15 4.86 4.17 16.43
N CYS A 16 5.68 3.13 16.34
CA CYS A 16 5.35 1.79 16.85
C CYS A 16 6.17 1.30 18.07
N ILE A 17 7.19 2.04 18.55
CA ILE A 17 8.05 1.60 19.69
C ILE A 17 7.95 2.55 20.91
N GLY A 18 6.86 3.31 21.00
CA GLY A 18 6.74 4.41 21.96
C GLY A 18 5.75 4.22 23.11
N CYS A 19 5.49 3.01 23.60
CA CYS A 19 4.84 2.81 24.92
C CYS A 19 4.99 1.36 25.42
N LEU A 20 6.07 1.07 26.13
CA LEU A 20 5.99 0.14 27.27
C LEU A 20 5.50 0.94 28.49
N PRO A 21 4.65 0.35 29.36
CA PRO A 21 5.16 -0.72 30.22
C PRO A 21 4.20 -1.88 30.54
N THR A 22 4.81 -2.90 31.15
CA THR A 22 4.23 -4.06 31.86
C THR A 22 3.76 -5.25 31.03
N PHE A 23 4.76 -6.06 30.68
CA PHE A 23 4.68 -7.51 30.57
C PHE A 23 4.12 -8.09 31.90
N VAL A 24 2.90 -8.64 31.89
CA VAL A 24 2.40 -9.53 32.95
C VAL A 24 2.36 -10.95 32.38
N SER A 25 3.27 -11.78 32.88
CA SER A 25 3.24 -13.23 32.71
C SER A 25 2.18 -13.83 33.63
N GLY A 26 1.35 -14.73 33.12
CA GLY A 26 0.36 -15.45 33.90
C GLY A 26 -0.19 -16.66 33.15
N GLY A 27 0.29 -17.85 33.51
CA GLY A 27 -0.23 -19.15 33.09
C GLY A 27 -1.62 -19.48 33.66
N PRO A 28 -2.12 -20.70 33.42
CA PRO A 28 -3.54 -20.97 33.26
C PRO A 28 -4.28 -21.24 34.58
N HIS A 29 -5.58 -20.94 34.61
CA HIS A 29 -6.69 -21.73 35.20
C HIS A 29 -7.85 -20.86 35.71
N GLY A 30 -9.07 -21.27 35.35
CA GLY A 30 -10.27 -21.05 36.15
C GLY A 30 -11.23 -19.98 35.66
N LEU A 31 -12.30 -20.41 34.96
CA LEU A 31 -13.55 -19.64 34.91
C LEU A 31 -14.04 -19.41 36.34
N ARG A 32 -14.14 -18.15 36.77
CA ARG A 32 -14.92 -17.77 37.96
C ARG A 32 -15.89 -16.65 37.59
N SER A 33 -17.13 -16.90 38.00
CA SER A 33 -18.34 -16.10 37.81
C SER A 33 -18.19 -14.65 38.30
N ALA A 34 -18.70 -13.71 37.48
CA ALA A 34 -18.74 -12.29 37.79
C ALA A 34 -19.90 -11.98 38.76
N THR A 35 -19.57 -11.64 40.01
CA THR A 35 -20.51 -10.95 40.90
C THR A 35 -20.43 -9.44 40.65
N SER A 36 -21.56 -8.84 40.26
CA SER A 36 -21.68 -7.42 39.97
C SER A 36 -21.40 -6.56 41.22
N ARG A 37 -20.34 -5.74 41.16
CA ARG A 37 -20.21 -4.59 42.05
C ARG A 37 -20.68 -3.35 41.29
N SER A 38 -21.76 -2.77 41.79
CA SER A 38 -22.25 -1.44 41.41
C SER A 38 -21.12 -0.42 41.51
N LEU A 39 -20.66 0.07 40.36
CA LEU A 39 -19.73 1.17 40.26
C LEU A 39 -20.54 2.47 40.36
N ARG A 40 -20.37 3.19 41.47
CA ARG A 40 -20.86 4.55 41.63
C ARG A 40 -20.25 5.43 40.55
N SER A 41 -21.13 6.05 39.76
CA SER A 41 -20.81 7.11 38.80
C SER A 41 -20.19 8.30 39.52
N GLY A 42 -18.86 8.37 39.52
CA GLY A 42 -18.14 9.62 39.72
C GLY A 42 -18.09 10.34 38.39
N ALA A 43 -18.86 11.43 38.26
CA ALA A 43 -18.82 12.31 37.10
C ALA A 43 -17.44 13.01 37.03
N ALA A 44 -16.46 12.34 36.43
CA ALA A 44 -15.25 12.97 35.96
C ALA A 44 -15.66 13.95 34.85
N ARG A 45 -15.54 15.25 35.14
CA ARG A 45 -15.72 16.33 34.17
C ARG A 45 -14.82 16.02 32.97
N ARG A 46 -15.42 15.62 31.85
CA ARG A 46 -14.71 15.60 30.56
C ARG A 46 -14.47 17.06 30.19
N ALA A 47 -13.26 17.53 30.48
CA ALA A 47 -12.75 18.75 29.88
C ALA A 47 -12.88 18.58 28.36
N GLY A 48 -13.67 19.46 27.74
CA GLY A 48 -13.84 19.49 26.30
C GLY A 48 -12.52 19.86 25.63
N SER A 49 -11.74 18.87 25.23
CA SER A 49 -11.07 18.93 23.93
C SER A 49 -12.13 18.53 22.90
N GLU A 50 -12.25 19.28 21.80
CA GLU A 50 -12.95 18.78 20.62
C GLU A 50 -12.51 17.32 20.41
N GLU A 51 -13.45 16.37 20.49
CA GLU A 51 -13.22 14.97 20.16
C GLU A 51 -13.01 14.92 18.65
N ALA A 52 -11.85 15.40 18.20
CA ALA A 52 -11.36 15.17 16.87
C ALA A 52 -11.24 13.65 16.75
N GLY A 53 -12.22 13.05 16.06
CA GLY A 53 -12.36 11.61 15.98
C GLY A 53 -11.03 10.96 15.61
N ARG A 54 -10.60 9.97 16.40
CA ARG A 54 -9.38 9.22 16.10
C ARG A 54 -9.62 8.36 14.87
N ILE A 55 -8.81 8.54 13.83
CA ILE A 55 -8.84 7.68 12.63
C ILE A 55 -7.95 6.48 12.88
N VAL A 56 -8.52 5.28 12.75
CA VAL A 56 -7.78 4.01 12.78
C VAL A 56 -7.91 3.35 11.41
N ILE A 57 -6.78 2.99 10.80
CA ILE A 57 -6.69 2.31 9.52
C ILE A 57 -6.29 0.86 9.80
N LEU A 58 -7.13 -0.08 9.38
CA LEU A 58 -6.86 -1.52 9.53
C LEU A 58 -6.24 -2.03 8.23
N GLY A 59 -4.95 -2.34 8.27
CA GLY A 59 -4.15 -2.85 7.16
C GLY A 59 -3.10 -1.85 6.67
N ALA A 60 -1.83 -2.28 6.63
CA ALA A 60 -0.69 -1.55 6.08
C ALA A 60 -0.28 -2.08 4.69
N GLY A 61 -1.26 -2.47 3.88
CA GLY A 61 -1.09 -2.67 2.44
C GLY A 61 -0.99 -1.34 1.69
N LEU A 62 -0.80 -1.39 0.36
CA LEU A 62 -0.62 -0.22 -0.50
C LEU A 62 -1.71 0.86 -0.29
N GLN A 63 -2.97 0.43 -0.20
CA GLN A 63 -4.12 1.34 0.00
C GLN A 63 -4.12 1.99 1.38
N GLY A 64 -3.84 1.23 2.45
CA GLY A 64 -3.81 1.74 3.82
C GLY A 64 -2.63 2.71 4.04
N ALA A 65 -1.47 2.37 3.48
CA ALA A 65 -0.29 3.25 3.48
C ALA A 65 -0.55 4.56 2.71
N ALA A 66 -1.17 4.47 1.52
CA ALA A 66 -1.55 5.65 0.75
C ALA A 66 -2.54 6.54 1.50
N LEU A 67 -3.56 5.95 2.14
CA LEU A 67 -4.52 6.70 2.95
C LEU A 67 -3.84 7.41 4.13
N ALA A 68 -2.97 6.71 4.86
CA ALA A 68 -2.21 7.29 5.96
C ALA A 68 -1.32 8.44 5.49
N TYR A 69 -0.63 8.27 4.36
CA TYR A 69 0.19 9.30 3.73
C TYR A 69 -0.61 10.56 3.40
N PHE A 70 -1.76 10.43 2.72
CA PHE A 70 -2.56 11.60 2.35
C PHE A 70 -3.28 12.25 3.55
N LEU A 71 -3.63 11.49 4.58
CA LEU A 71 -4.17 12.04 5.83
C LEU A 71 -3.14 12.86 6.60
N THR A 72 -1.91 12.35 6.73
CA THR A 72 -0.80 13.07 7.38
C THR A 72 -0.43 14.35 6.63
N ARG A 73 -0.45 14.34 5.29
CA ARG A 73 -0.31 15.55 4.46
C ARG A 73 -1.40 16.59 4.69
N ARG A 74 -2.55 16.22 5.27
CA ARG A 74 -3.67 17.11 5.63
C ARG A 74 -3.68 17.47 7.12
N GLY A 75 -2.62 17.16 7.87
CA GLY A 75 -2.51 17.46 9.30
C GLY A 75 -3.23 16.48 10.22
N VAL A 76 -3.76 15.37 9.68
CA VAL A 76 -4.43 14.33 10.46
C VAL A 76 -3.44 13.26 10.87
N LYS A 77 -3.55 12.75 12.09
CA LYS A 77 -2.66 11.72 12.65
C LYS A 77 -3.39 10.38 12.80
N PRO A 78 -3.53 9.58 11.72
CA PRO A 78 -4.16 8.27 11.82
C PRO A 78 -3.25 7.27 12.56
N VAL A 79 -3.87 6.27 13.17
CA VAL A 79 -3.18 5.07 13.68
C VAL A 79 -3.37 3.96 12.66
N VAL A 80 -2.28 3.35 12.18
CA VAL A 80 -2.34 2.19 11.28
C VAL A 80 -2.09 0.93 12.11
N VAL A 81 -2.96 -0.06 11.94
CA VAL A 81 -2.83 -1.37 12.59
C VAL A 81 -2.70 -2.43 11.52
N GLU A 82 -1.58 -3.15 11.51
CA GLU A 82 -1.32 -4.30 10.63
C GLU A 82 -1.11 -5.54 11.49
N ARG A 83 -1.58 -6.69 11.01
CA ARG A 83 -1.45 -7.97 11.71
C ARG A 83 -0.02 -8.52 11.62
N ASP A 84 0.63 -8.30 10.48
CA ASP A 84 1.95 -8.82 10.15
C ASP A 84 2.92 -7.66 9.82
N LYS A 85 3.80 -7.83 8.82
CA LYS A 85 4.67 -6.77 8.29
C LYS A 85 3.94 -5.88 7.28
N VAL A 86 4.42 -4.64 7.12
CA VAL A 86 3.94 -3.72 6.09
C VAL A 86 3.98 -4.41 4.72
N ALA A 87 2.89 -4.31 3.98
CA ALA A 87 2.72 -4.94 2.67
C ALA A 87 2.89 -6.49 2.61
N ALA A 88 2.88 -7.25 3.71
CA ALA A 88 3.13 -8.70 3.71
C ALA A 88 2.17 -9.56 2.84
N ALA A 89 0.99 -9.03 2.53
CA ALA A 89 -0.04 -9.70 1.73
C ALA A 89 0.11 -9.43 0.22
N ALA A 90 -0.99 -9.19 -0.49
CA ALA A 90 -1.01 -9.00 -1.94
C ALA A 90 -0.10 -7.86 -2.41
N SER A 91 0.04 -6.78 -1.62
CA SER A 91 0.82 -5.61 -2.01
C SER A 91 2.33 -5.89 -2.13
N GLY A 92 2.91 -6.70 -1.26
CA GLY A 92 4.34 -7.04 -1.31
C GLY A 92 4.67 -8.21 -2.26
N LYS A 93 3.65 -8.95 -2.68
CA LYS A 93 3.78 -10.08 -3.64
C LYS A 93 3.41 -9.69 -5.07
N GLY A 94 2.91 -8.48 -5.28
CA GLY A 94 2.49 -8.00 -6.59
C GLY A 94 3.68 -7.66 -7.49
N GLY A 95 3.53 -7.87 -8.80
CA GLY A 95 4.54 -7.50 -9.80
C GLY A 95 4.70 -5.99 -10.02
N GLY A 96 3.83 -5.17 -9.42
CA GLY A 96 3.97 -3.71 -9.44
C GLY A 96 3.66 -3.04 -10.77
N PHE A 97 2.91 -3.69 -11.66
CA PHE A 97 2.50 -3.12 -12.95
C PHE A 97 1.39 -2.08 -12.76
N LEU A 98 1.52 -0.99 -13.51
CA LEU A 98 0.62 0.15 -13.52
C LEU A 98 0.10 0.36 -14.93
N ALA A 99 -1.22 0.39 -15.04
CA ALA A 99 -1.92 0.47 -16.32
C ALA A 99 -2.66 1.80 -16.44
N ARG A 100 -2.28 2.57 -17.46
CA ARG A 100 -2.95 3.85 -17.75
C ARG A 100 -4.23 3.61 -18.54
N ASP A 101 -4.17 2.74 -19.55
CA ASP A 101 -5.22 2.64 -20.57
C ASP A 101 -6.05 1.35 -20.50
N TRP A 102 -5.94 0.56 -19.42
CA TRP A 102 -6.70 -0.70 -19.28
C TRP A 102 -8.11 -0.50 -18.70
N GLY A 103 -8.46 0.74 -18.35
CA GLY A 103 -9.78 1.11 -17.83
C GLY A 103 -10.83 1.33 -18.93
N ASP A 104 -12.05 0.89 -18.65
CA ASP A 104 -13.24 1.15 -19.46
C ASP A 104 -13.80 2.57 -19.23
N SER A 105 -14.94 2.90 -19.87
CA SER A 105 -15.55 4.23 -19.73
C SER A 105 -15.85 4.65 -18.29
N ILE A 106 -16.08 3.70 -17.38
CA ILE A 106 -16.42 3.96 -15.98
C ILE A 106 -15.16 4.27 -15.17
N THR A 107 -14.10 3.49 -15.39
CA THR A 107 -12.88 3.53 -14.58
C THR A 107 -11.74 4.36 -15.19
N ARG A 108 -11.83 4.74 -16.47
CA ARG A 108 -10.76 5.44 -17.21
C ARG A 108 -10.23 6.68 -16.50
N LYS A 109 -11.11 7.51 -15.93
CA LYS A 109 -10.68 8.70 -15.19
C LYS A 109 -9.81 8.33 -13.98
N LEU A 110 -10.19 7.28 -13.26
CA LEU A 110 -9.43 6.79 -12.11
C LEU A 110 -8.06 6.25 -12.55
N HIS A 111 -8.01 5.46 -13.62
CA HIS A 111 -6.75 4.96 -14.17
C HIS A 111 -5.80 6.10 -14.57
N THR A 112 -6.28 7.07 -15.35
CA THR A 112 -5.44 8.20 -15.80
C THR A 112 -4.90 9.03 -14.63
N VAL A 113 -5.74 9.35 -13.65
CA VAL A 113 -5.32 10.14 -12.47
C VAL A 113 -4.38 9.33 -11.58
N SER A 114 -4.71 8.06 -11.32
CA SER A 114 -3.87 7.16 -10.52
C SER A 114 -2.50 6.98 -11.16
N PHE A 115 -2.43 6.73 -12.47
CA PHE A 115 -1.18 6.54 -13.19
C PHE A 115 -0.25 7.74 -13.06
N LYS A 116 -0.78 8.96 -13.29
CA LYS A 116 -0.03 10.20 -13.12
C LYS A 116 0.47 10.36 -11.68
N LEU A 117 -0.38 10.06 -10.70
CA LEU A 117 -0.02 10.17 -9.28
C LEU A 117 1.10 9.22 -8.88
N HIS A 118 1.17 8.02 -9.45
CA HIS A 118 2.26 7.08 -9.15
C HIS A 118 3.62 7.62 -9.63
N GLU A 119 3.67 8.30 -10.79
CA GLU A 119 4.88 8.97 -11.28
C GLU A 119 5.33 10.09 -10.33
N GLU A 120 4.41 10.98 -9.94
CA GLU A 120 4.69 12.08 -9.02
C GLU A 120 5.15 11.58 -7.63
N LEU A 121 4.54 10.50 -7.13
CA LEU A 121 4.92 9.89 -5.86
C LEU A 121 6.26 9.17 -5.96
N ALA A 122 6.58 8.54 -7.08
CA ALA A 122 7.88 7.93 -7.28
C ALA A 122 9.00 8.98 -7.18
N GLU A 123 8.81 10.14 -7.80
CA GLU A 123 9.74 11.27 -7.67
C GLU A 123 9.79 11.81 -6.23
N THR A 124 8.62 12.07 -5.64
CA THR A 124 8.52 12.66 -4.30
C THR A 124 9.13 11.79 -3.20
N LEU A 125 8.98 10.46 -3.33
CA LEU A 125 9.43 9.48 -2.35
C LEU A 125 10.79 8.87 -2.69
N GLY A 126 11.38 9.22 -3.83
CA GLY A 126 12.66 8.69 -4.29
C GLY A 126 12.62 7.19 -4.64
N ILE A 127 11.54 6.73 -5.27
CA ILE A 127 11.37 5.33 -5.68
C ILE A 127 12.16 5.08 -6.98
N GLU A 128 13.38 4.57 -6.83
CA GLU A 128 14.29 4.30 -7.96
C GLU A 128 13.81 3.18 -8.88
N SER A 129 12.95 2.29 -8.41
CA SER A 129 12.46 1.14 -9.19
C SER A 129 11.28 1.45 -10.09
N TYR A 130 10.75 2.67 -10.05
CA TYR A 130 9.72 3.13 -10.96
C TYR A 130 10.28 3.29 -12.38
N ARG A 131 9.64 2.67 -13.36
CA ARG A 131 10.02 2.78 -14.77
C ARG A 131 8.81 2.70 -15.70
N LYS A 132 8.84 3.49 -16.78
CA LYS A 132 7.86 3.41 -17.88
C LYS A 132 8.25 2.31 -18.85
N LEU A 133 7.27 1.51 -19.26
CA LEU A 133 7.44 0.32 -20.10
C LEU A 133 6.23 0.15 -21.02
N PRO A 134 6.42 -0.23 -22.29
CA PRO A 134 5.31 -0.68 -23.11
C PRO A 134 4.81 -2.04 -22.61
N VAL A 135 3.50 -2.26 -22.66
CA VAL A 135 2.87 -3.55 -22.42
C VAL A 135 2.32 -4.10 -23.72
N LEU A 136 2.67 -5.35 -24.01
CA LEU A 136 2.21 -6.09 -25.18
C LEU A 136 1.18 -7.14 -24.77
N SER A 137 0.21 -7.39 -25.65
CA SER A 137 -0.66 -8.55 -25.60
C SER A 137 -0.25 -9.49 -26.73
N ALA A 138 -0.01 -10.75 -26.40
CA ALA A 138 0.31 -11.80 -27.36
C ALA A 138 -0.71 -12.94 -27.24
N ALA A 139 -1.13 -13.51 -28.37
CA ALA A 139 -2.02 -14.66 -28.44
C ALA A 139 -1.28 -15.84 -29.06
N PRO A 140 -1.31 -17.03 -28.43
CA PRO A 140 -0.69 -18.23 -28.99
C PRO A 140 -1.46 -18.72 -30.22
N GLY A 141 -0.76 -19.35 -31.16
CA GLY A 141 -1.34 -19.98 -32.34
C GLY A 141 -0.49 -19.82 -33.60
N PRO A 142 -0.91 -20.41 -34.72
CA PRO A 142 -0.13 -20.43 -35.95
C PRO A 142 0.09 -19.02 -36.50
N ARG A 143 1.31 -18.77 -36.98
CA ARG A 143 1.66 -17.51 -37.63
C ARG A 143 0.99 -17.40 -39.00
N SER A 144 0.66 -16.18 -39.38
CA SER A 144 0.21 -15.82 -40.73
C SER A 144 1.06 -14.68 -41.29
N ASP A 145 0.91 -14.37 -42.56
CA ASP A 145 1.59 -13.22 -43.20
C ASP A 145 1.25 -11.87 -42.55
N ARG A 146 0.19 -11.81 -41.73
CA ARG A 146 -0.25 -10.62 -40.99
C ARG A 146 0.32 -10.53 -39.56
N THR A 147 0.99 -11.58 -39.09
CA THR A 147 1.51 -11.65 -37.73
C THR A 147 2.77 -10.79 -37.58
N SER A 148 2.68 -9.74 -36.75
CA SER A 148 3.81 -8.87 -36.42
C SER A 148 4.78 -9.55 -35.45
N ASP A 149 6.09 -9.45 -35.71
CA ASP A 149 7.12 -10.03 -34.85
C ASP A 149 7.54 -9.10 -33.71
N MET A 150 6.56 -8.72 -32.87
CA MET A 150 6.78 -7.76 -31.77
C MET A 150 7.49 -8.37 -30.56
N CYS A 151 7.42 -9.70 -30.41
CA CYS A 151 7.94 -10.44 -29.26
C CYS A 151 8.90 -11.54 -29.73
N PRO A 152 10.05 -11.22 -30.38
CA PRO A 152 10.97 -12.24 -30.90
C PRO A 152 11.63 -13.09 -29.78
N TRP A 153 11.52 -12.63 -28.53
CA TRP A 153 11.98 -13.32 -27.33
C TRP A 153 10.95 -14.30 -26.74
N LEU A 154 9.72 -14.36 -27.28
CA LEU A 154 8.67 -15.23 -26.78
C LEU A 154 8.68 -16.55 -27.55
N ASP A 155 8.96 -17.65 -26.84
CA ASP A 155 8.97 -18.99 -27.43
C ASP A 155 7.58 -19.47 -27.85
N GLY A 156 7.54 -20.27 -28.93
CA GLY A 156 6.32 -20.88 -29.47
C GLY A 156 5.71 -20.11 -30.65
N GLU A 157 4.59 -20.64 -31.16
CA GLU A 157 3.86 -19.95 -32.23
C GLU A 157 2.96 -18.86 -31.66
N VAL A 158 3.17 -17.63 -32.11
CA VAL A 158 2.38 -16.45 -31.72
C VAL A 158 1.52 -16.03 -32.91
N ALA A 159 0.20 -16.17 -32.81
CA ALA A 159 -0.72 -15.83 -33.88
C ALA A 159 -0.90 -14.31 -34.02
N ASP A 160 -0.92 -13.60 -32.89
CA ASP A 160 -1.09 -12.14 -32.82
C ASP A 160 -0.21 -11.56 -31.70
N ALA A 161 0.35 -10.38 -31.95
CA ALA A 161 1.04 -9.58 -30.97
C ALA A 161 0.74 -8.10 -31.24
N ARG A 162 0.30 -7.38 -30.21
CA ARG A 162 -0.05 -5.96 -30.32
C ARG A 162 0.32 -5.18 -29.08
N VAL A 163 0.58 -3.89 -29.26
CA VAL A 163 0.75 -2.96 -28.14
C VAL A 163 -0.59 -2.80 -27.43
N MET A 164 -0.62 -3.12 -26.15
CA MET A 164 -1.79 -2.94 -25.28
C MET A 164 -1.75 -1.59 -24.57
N ASP A 165 -0.58 -1.19 -24.06
CA ASP A 165 -0.37 0.12 -23.44
C ASP A 165 1.06 0.59 -23.76
N PRO A 166 1.27 1.60 -24.62
CA PRO A 166 2.61 2.08 -24.94
C PRO A 166 3.26 2.82 -23.76
N ASN A 167 2.47 3.26 -22.78
CA ASN A 167 2.89 4.11 -21.67
C ASN A 167 2.63 3.43 -20.32
N GLY A 168 2.63 2.10 -20.26
CA GLY A 168 2.55 1.39 -18.98
C GLY A 168 3.72 1.75 -18.07
N ALA A 169 3.62 1.37 -16.80
CA ALA A 169 4.73 1.51 -15.87
C ALA A 169 4.83 0.32 -14.94
N GLN A 170 5.97 0.21 -14.27
CA GLN A 170 6.19 -0.76 -13.22
C GLN A 170 7.00 -0.12 -12.10
N ALA A 171 6.62 -0.38 -10.86
CA ALA A 171 7.43 -0.12 -9.68
C ALA A 171 7.70 -1.45 -8.99
N SER A 172 8.94 -1.93 -9.03
CA SER A 172 9.31 -3.28 -8.57
C SER A 172 10.16 -3.22 -7.32
N GLY A 173 10.05 -4.19 -6.41
CA GLY A 173 10.90 -4.21 -5.23
C GLY A 173 10.57 -3.08 -4.25
N ILE A 174 9.85 -3.44 -3.20
CA ILE A 174 10.18 -2.88 -1.90
C ILE A 174 11.52 -3.53 -1.54
N GLY A 175 12.60 -2.75 -1.54
CA GLY A 175 13.87 -3.21 -0.98
C GLY A 175 13.60 -3.85 0.38
N GLU A 176 14.33 -4.93 0.66
CA GLU A 176 14.31 -5.65 1.92
C GLU A 176 14.10 -4.67 3.07
N PHE A 177 12.89 -4.68 3.67
CA PHE A 177 12.66 -3.98 4.92
C PHE A 177 13.37 -4.79 5.99
N ASP A 178 14.70 -4.68 6.00
CA ASP A 178 15.52 -5.20 7.09
C ASP A 178 14.96 -4.63 8.38
N GLU A 179 14.71 -5.54 9.33
CA GLU A 179 14.17 -5.24 10.65
C GLU A 179 15.02 -4.15 11.31
N VAL A 180 14.40 -2.99 11.57
CA VAL A 180 14.90 -1.95 12.47
C VAL A 180 14.04 -1.93 13.72
#